data_AF-A0A932TCX4-F1
#
_entry.id   AF-A0A932TCX4-F1
#
_cell.length_a   1.000
_cell.length_b   1.000
_cell.length_c   1.000
_cell.angle_alpha   90.00
_cell.angle_beta   90.00
_cell.angle_gamma   90.00
#
_symmetry.space_group_name_H-M   'P 1'
#
loop_
_entity.id
_entity.type
_entity.pdbx_description
1 polymer ?
#
loop_
_entity_poly.entity_id
_entity_poly.type
_entity_poly.pdbx_seq_one_letter_code
_entity_poly.pdbx_strand_id
1 'polypeptide(L)' 'MEYLSRRRIPFSEKNVRTDAQALQELIQMGLNATPVIVVDGEAIVGFDQARLDAALARAGAAP' A
#
# COMPACT_ATOMS: atom_id res chain seq x y z
N MET A 1 -8.93 2.67 4.46
CA MET A 1 -8.55 1.28 4.82
C MET A 1 -8.87 0.91 6.27
N GLU A 2 -9.87 0.05 6.52
CA GLU A 2 -10.29 -0.35 7.88
C GLU A 2 -9.21 -1.17 8.65
N TYR A 3 -8.40 -1.95 7.94
CA TYR A 3 -7.34 -2.80 8.52
C TYR A 3 -6.21 -1.98 9.18
N LEU A 4 -5.67 -0.98 8.47
CA LEU A 4 -4.61 -0.11 8.98
C LEU A 4 -5.14 0.82 10.09
N SER A 5 -6.37 1.34 9.94
CA SER A 5 -7.04 2.14 10.97
C SER A 5 -7.19 1.36 12.28
N ARG A 6 -7.59 0.08 12.24
CA ARG A 6 -7.69 -0.77 13.44
C ARG A 6 -6.34 -0.97 14.14
N ARG A 7 -5.25 -0.97 13.39
CA ARG A 7 -3.87 -1.09 13.90
C ARG A 7 -3.25 0.27 14.27
N ARG A 8 -4.01 1.38 14.15
CA ARG A 8 -3.52 2.76 14.34
C ARG A 8 -2.29 3.08 13.48
N ILE A 9 -2.16 2.42 12.34
CA ILE A 9 -1.07 2.67 11.40
C ILE A 9 -1.49 3.86 10.52
N PRO A 10 -0.72 4.97 10.51
CA PRO A 10 -0.99 6.08 9.61
C PRO A 10 -0.79 5.62 8.16
N PHE A 11 -1.75 5.95 7.30
CA PHE A 11 -1.65 5.67 5.87
C PHE A 11 -2.18 6.86 5.07
N SER A 12 -1.74 6.97 3.82
CA SER A 12 -2.25 7.94 2.86
C SER A 12 -2.97 7.22 1.74
N GLU A 13 -4.26 7.49 1.56
CA GLU A 13 -5.04 6.99 0.43
C GLU A 13 -4.74 7.84 -0.81
N LYS A 14 -4.07 7.25 -1.80
CA LYS A 14 -3.88 7.83 -3.13
C LYS A 14 -4.86 7.20 -4.11
N ASN A 15 -5.70 8.00 -4.75
CA ASN A 15 -6.65 7.52 -5.74
C ASN A 15 -6.10 7.67 -7.16
N VAL A 16 -5.65 6.57 -7.77
CA VAL A 16 -5.09 6.55 -9.14
C VAL A 16 -6.07 7.00 -10.23
N ARG A 17 -7.37 7.10 -9.94
CA ARG A 17 -8.35 7.64 -10.89
C ARG A 17 -8.33 9.17 -10.96
N THR A 18 -7.96 9.82 -9.87
CA THR A 18 -7.96 11.29 -9.75
C THR A 18 -6.56 11.87 -9.62
N ASP A 19 -5.59 11.05 -9.20
CA ASP A 19 -4.20 11.43 -9.00
C ASP A 19 -3.33 10.82 -10.10
N ALA A 20 -2.94 11.66 -11.05
CA ALA A 20 -2.11 11.25 -12.18
C ALA A 20 -0.71 10.81 -11.76
N GLN A 21 -0.18 11.34 -10.65
CA GLN A 21 1.13 10.96 -10.15
C GLN A 21 1.07 9.55 -9.54
N ALA A 22 0.04 9.25 -8.75
CA ALA A 22 -0.20 7.91 -8.21
C ALA A 22 -0.39 6.87 -9.33
N LEU A 23 -1.07 7.24 -10.42
CA LEU A 23 -1.21 6.40 -11.61
C LEU A 23 0.16 6.17 -12.29
N GLN A 24 0.98 7.21 -12.45
CA GLN A 24 2.33 7.04 -12.99
C GLN A 24 3.20 6.13 -12.12
N GLU A 25 3.18 6.30 -10.80
CA GLU A 25 3.91 5.43 -9.86
C GLU A 25 3.49 3.96 -10.06
N LEU A 26 2.18 3.70 -10.15
CA LEU A 26 1.63 2.37 -10.38
C LEU A 26 2.13 1.74 -11.71
N ILE A 27 2.12 2.52 -12.80
CA ILE A 27 2.60 2.09 -14.11
C ILE A 27 4.13 1.86 -14.10
N GLN A 28 4.90 2.73 -13.45
CA GLN A 28 6.36 2.61 -13.31
C GLN A 28 6.75 1.36 -12.52
N MET A 29 5.94 0.97 -11.54
CA MET A 29 6.09 -0.30 -10.81
C MET A 29 5.70 -1.53 -11.64
N GLY A 30 5.21 -1.36 -12.87
CA GLY A 30 4.73 -2.45 -13.73
C GLY A 30 3.41 -3.05 -13.26
N LEU A 31 2.67 -2.36 -12.39
CA LEU A 31 1.43 -2.84 -11.81
C LEU A 31 0.24 -2.34 -12.63
N ASN A 32 -0.74 -3.21 -12.83
CA ASN A 32 -1.92 -2.95 -13.65
C ASN A 32 -3.25 -3.16 -12.91
N ALA A 33 -3.18 -3.50 -11.62
CA ALA A 33 -4.33 -3.82 -10.80
C ALA A 33 -4.30 -3.02 -9.49
N THR A 34 -5.47 -2.70 -8.98
CA THR A 34 -5.69 -2.10 -7.65
C THR A 34 -6.59 -3.04 -6.83
N PRO A 35 -6.57 -2.97 -5.48
CA PRO A 35 -5.77 -2.08 -4.63
C PRO A 35 -4.27 -2.42 -4.64
N VAL A 36 -3.40 -1.41 -4.48
CA VAL A 36 -1.95 -1.57 -4.26
C VAL A 36 -1.60 -0.88 -2.95
N ILE A 37 -0.81 -1.55 -2.13
CA ILE A 37 -0.33 -1.03 -0.84
C ILE A 37 1.18 -0.92 -0.93
N VAL A 38 1.72 0.29 -0.73
CA VAL A 38 3.16 0.51 -0.72
C VAL A 38 3.60 0.70 0.73
N VAL A 39 4.50 -0.15 1.21
CA VAL A 39 5.05 -0.11 2.58
C VAL A 39 6.57 -0.06 2.48
N ASP A 40 7.20 1.01 2.96
CA ASP A 40 8.65 1.21 2.90
C ASP A 40 9.27 1.02 1.50
N GLY A 41 8.53 1.39 0.45
CA GLY A 41 8.92 1.20 -0.95
C GLY A 41 8.63 -0.18 -1.53
N GLU A 42 8.15 -1.14 -0.74
CA GLU A 42 7.67 -2.43 -1.22
C GLU A 42 6.21 -2.33 -1.67
N ALA A 43 5.95 -2.58 -2.95
CA ALA A 43 4.61 -2.53 -3.53
C ALA A 43 3.93 -3.91 -3.47
N ILE A 44 2.82 -3.98 -2.73
CA ILE A 44 1.99 -5.17 -2.58
C ILE A 44 0.74 -5.00 -3.44
N VAL A 45 0.58 -5.87 -4.43
CA VAL A 45 -0.61 -5.89 -5.29
C VAL A 45 -1.72 -6.70 -4.63
N GLY A 46 -2.91 -6.13 -4.56
CA GLY A 46 -4.07 -6.73 -3.89
C GLY A 46 -4.04 -6.54 -2.38
N PHE A 47 -4.95 -7.24 -1.71
CA PHE A 47 -4.99 -7.30 -0.24
C PHE A 47 -4.53 -8.67 0.22
N ASP A 48 -3.24 -8.79 0.53
CA ASP A 48 -2.65 -9.98 1.14
C ASP A 48 -2.24 -9.64 2.58
N GLN A 49 -2.98 -10.16 3.54
CA GLN A 49 -2.77 -9.85 4.95
C GLN A 49 -1.40 -10.33 5.45
N ALA A 50 -0.92 -11.49 4.98
CA ALA A 50 0.35 -12.06 5.43
C ALA A 50 1.53 -11.25 4.89
N ARG A 51 1.49 -10.89 3.59
CA ARG A 51 2.51 -10.00 3.00
C ARG A 51 2.48 -8.61 3.61
N LEU A 52 1.30 -8.06 3.85
CA LEU A 52 1.15 -6.75 4.48
C LEU A 52 1.72 -6.76 5.90
N ASP A 53 1.42 -7.78 6.70
CA ASP A 53 1.96 -7.90 8.06
C ASP A 53 3.49 -8.02 8.06
N ALA A 54 4.05 -8.83 7.15
CA ALA A 54 5.49 -8.96 6.97
C ALA A 54 6.14 -7.64 6.56
N ALA A 55 5.56 -6.92 5.59
CA ALA A 55 6.08 -5.63 5.15
C ALA A 55 6.01 -4.56 6.26
N LEU A 56 4.89 -4.51 7.00
CA LEU A 56 4.73 -3.61 8.15
C LEU A 56 5.73 -3.93 9.27
N ALA A 57 5.95 -5.21 9.57
CA ALA A 57 6.94 -5.65 10.56
C ALA A 57 8.36 -5.24 10.16
N ARG A 58 8.69 -5.30 8.86
CA ARG A 58 10.00 -4.85 8.32
C ARG A 58 10.13 -3.33 8.36
N ALA A 59 9.06 -2.60 8.07
CA ALA A 59 9.02 -1.14 8.11
C ALA A 59 9.07 -0.56 9.54
N GLY A 60 9.09 -1.40 10.58
CA GLY A 60 8.99 -0.95 11.96
C GLY A 60 7.62 -0.37 12.32
N ALA A 61 6.65 -0.46 11.41
CA ALA A 61 5.24 -0.20 11.66
C ALA A 61 4.61 -1.42 12.36
N ALA A 62 5.24 -1.87 13.44
CA ALA A 62 4.60 -2.78 14.37
C ALA A 62 3.49 -1.99 15.11
N PRO A 63 2.34 -2.63 15.42
CA PRO A 63 1.30 -2.02 16.23
C PRO A 63 1.78 -1.68 17.65
#